data_AF-A0A3D4N0Z3-F1
#
_entry.id   AF-A0A3D4N0Z3-F1
#
_cell.length_a   1.000
_cell.length_b   1.000
_cell.length_c   1.000
_cell.angle_alpha   90.00
_cell.angle_beta   90.00
_cell.angle_gamma   90.00
#
_symmetry.space_group_name_H-M   'P 1'
#
loop_
_entity.id
_entity.type
_entity.pdbx_description
1 polymer ?
#
loop_
_entity_poly.entity_id
_entity_poly.type
_entity_poly.pdbx_seq_one_letter_code
_entity_poly.pdbx_strand_id
1 'polypeptide(L)'
;NVEVGNIRKHTAKASLSYGQGFVKAILDGEYLGGSSDSDPIFLCNITVNFLVREDVKLYASIDNLFDTSYAFNEGYPMPGMKLRIGGNWDFR
;
A
#
# COMPACT_ATOMS: atom_id res chain seq x y z
N ASN A 1 -9.74 -19.19 28.49
CA ASN A 1 -9.71 -18.60 27.14
C ASN A 1 -8.28 -18.15 26.92
N VAL A 2 -7.46 -18.92 26.20
CA VAL A 2 -6.03 -18.59 26.00
C VAL A 2 -5.96 -17.70 24.77
N GLU A 3 -5.89 -16.39 24.99
CA GLU A 3 -5.64 -15.44 23.90
C GLU A 3 -4.22 -15.66 23.39
N VAL A 4 -4.10 -16.11 22.15
CA VAL A 4 -2.81 -16.25 21.47
C VAL A 4 -2.37 -14.83 21.09
N GLY A 5 -1.43 -14.25 21.84
CA GLY A 5 -1.01 -12.84 21.77
C GLY A 5 -0.37 -12.38 20.45
N ASN A 6 -0.42 -13.18 19.38
CA ASN A 6 0.28 -12.92 18.13
C ASN A 6 -0.62 -12.97 16.88
N ILE A 7 -1.94 -12.94 17.06
CA ILE A 7 -2.91 -12.95 15.95
C ILE A 7 -3.69 -11.65 15.98
N ARG A 8 -3.46 -10.80 14.98
CA ARG A 8 -4.23 -9.56 14.77
C ARG A 8 -5.71 -9.91 14.61
N LYS A 9 -6.56 -9.38 15.48
CA LYS A 9 -7.98 -9.78 15.56
C LYS A 9 -8.80 -9.29 14.36
N HIS A 10 -8.45 -8.15 13.77
CA HIS A 10 -9.20 -7.57 12.65
C HIS A 10 -8.24 -6.99 11.61
N THR A 11 -8.41 -7.35 10.33
CA THR A 11 -7.71 -6.71 9.21
C THR A 11 -8.77 -6.33 8.17
N ALA A 12 -8.84 -5.05 7.82
CA ALA A 12 -9.72 -4.57 6.77
C ALA A 12 -8.85 -4.04 5.62
N LYS A 13 -9.13 -4.50 4.41
CA LYS A 13 -8.45 -4.01 3.19
C LYS A 13 -9.51 -3.48 2.26
N ALA A 14 -9.29 -2.28 1.76
CA ALA A 14 -10.14 -1.62 0.78
C ALA A 14 -9.27 -1.18 -0.38
N SER A 15 -9.69 -1.49 -1.61
CA SER A 15 -9.00 -1.06 -2.82
C SER A 15 -10.00 -0.33 -3.71
N LEU A 16 -9.62 0.84 -4.18
CA LEU A 16 -10.38 1.65 -5.12
C LEU A 16 -9.54 1.84 -6.38
N SER A 17 -9.97 1.24 -7.48
CA SER A 17 -9.34 1.46 -8.78
C SER A 17 -10.22 2.36 -9.66
N TYR A 18 -9.65 3.43 -10.17
CA TYR A 18 -10.26 4.31 -11.15
C TYR A 18 -9.42 4.31 -12.43
N GLY A 19 -10.03 3.93 -13.55
CA GLY A 19 -9.38 3.93 -14.87
C GLY A 19 -10.17 4.75 -15.87
N GLN A 20 -9.52 5.74 -16.48
CA GLN A 20 -10.10 6.51 -17.57
C GLN A 20 -9.04 6.73 -18.67
N GLY A 21 -9.28 6.13 -19.84
CA GLY A 21 -8.41 6.26 -21.01
C GLY A 21 -6.97 5.80 -20.72
N PHE A 22 -6.05 6.77 -20.75
CA PHE A 22 -4.61 6.57 -20.55
C PHE A 22 -4.16 6.63 -19.08
N VAL A 23 -5.07 6.86 -18.12
CA VAL A 23 -4.72 6.93 -16.70
C VAL A 23 -5.45 5.85 -15.91
N LYS A 24 -4.73 5.15 -15.05
CA LYS A 24 -5.29 4.23 -14.06
C LYS A 24 -4.74 4.54 -12.68
N ALA A 25 -5.57 5.14 -11.84
CA ALA A 25 -5.28 5.34 -10.42
C ALA A 25 -5.81 4.17 -9.60
N ILE A 26 -5.06 3.74 -8.61
CA ILE A 26 -5.42 2.71 -7.65
C ILE A 26 -5.08 3.28 -6.27
N LEU A 27 -6.03 3.23 -5.35
CA LEU A 27 -5.86 3.62 -3.96
C LEU A 27 -6.16 2.40 -3.09
N ASP A 28 -5.18 1.95 -2.35
CA ASP A 28 -5.26 0.78 -1.48
C ASP A 28 -5.14 1.23 -0.02
N GLY A 29 -6.22 1.09 0.75
CA GLY A 29 -6.24 1.29 2.19
C GLY A 29 -6.19 -0.06 2.91
N GLU A 30 -5.26 -0.20 3.84
CA GLU A 30 -5.16 -1.35 4.73
C GLU A 30 -5.22 -0.87 6.18
N TYR A 31 -6.25 -1.31 6.89
CA TYR A 31 -6.39 -1.12 8.33
C TYR A 31 -6.06 -2.42 9.04
N LEU A 32 -5.04 -2.37 9.87
CA LEU A 32 -4.57 -3.45 10.71
C LEU A 32 -5.05 -3.14 12.13
N GLY A 33 -6.07 -3.86 12.58
CA GLY A 33 -6.60 -3.73 13.92
C GLY A 33 -5.56 -4.11 14.97
N GLY A 34 -5.55 -3.36 16.06
CA GLY A 34 -4.65 -3.58 17.18
C GLY A 34 -4.82 -4.95 17.83
N SER A 35 -3.75 -5.44 18.44
CA SER A 35 -3.76 -6.58 19.36
C SER A 35 -3.57 -6.06 20.79
N SER A 36 -3.52 -6.95 21.78
CA SER A 36 -3.32 -6.57 23.19
C SER A 36 -2.02 -5.78 23.43
N ASP A 37 -1.03 -5.89 22.53
CA ASP A 37 0.29 -5.25 22.64
C ASP A 37 0.66 -4.33 21.45
N SER A 38 -0.26 -4.06 20.51
CA SER A 38 0.07 -3.28 19.31
C SER A 38 -1.05 -2.33 18.90
N ASP A 39 -0.71 -1.07 18.67
CA ASP A 39 -1.65 -0.04 18.22
C ASP A 39 -2.27 -0.36 16.85
N PRO A 40 -3.51 0.10 16.59
CA PRO A 40 -4.12 0.00 15.28
C PRO A 40 -3.35 0.84 14.26
N ILE A 41 -3.07 0.26 13.10
CA ILE A 41 -2.27 0.89 12.04
C ILE A 41 -3.15 1.07 10.81
N PHE A 42 -3.13 2.28 10.25
CA PHE A 42 -3.74 2.56 8.97
C PHE A 42 -2.65 2.84 7.94
N LEU A 43 -2.65 2.05 6.87
CA LEU A 43 -1.78 2.19 5.72
C LEU A 43 -2.62 2.62 4.53
N CYS A 44 -2.14 3.62 3.80
CA CYS A 44 -2.75 4.05 2.56
C CYS A 44 -1.67 4.09 1.50
N ASN A 45 -1.90 3.38 0.41
CA ASN A 45 -1.02 3.34 -0.74
C ASN A 45 -1.78 3.92 -1.93
N ILE A 46 -1.09 4.68 -2.77
CA ILE A 46 -1.65 5.22 -4.00
C ILE A 46 -0.74 4.87 -5.15
N THR A 47 -1.30 4.32 -6.22
CA THR A 47 -0.57 3.97 -7.44
C THR A 47 -1.26 4.62 -8.63
N VAL A 48 -0.54 5.40 -9.39
CA VAL A 48 -1.01 6.00 -10.65
C VAL A 48 -0.20 5.41 -11.79
N ASN A 49 -0.91 4.79 -12.73
CA ASN A 49 -0.35 4.26 -13.96
C ASN A 49 -0.77 5.18 -15.11
N PHE A 50 0.20 5.56 -15.93
CA PHE A 50 0.01 6.34 -17.14
C PHE A 50 0.40 5.49 -18.34
N LEU A 51 -0.55 5.27 -19.24
CA LEU A 51 -0.36 4.60 -20.51
C LEU A 51 -0.16 5.68 -21.58
N VAL A 52 1.09 6.10 -21.79
CA VAL A 52 1.42 7.21 -22.70
C VAL A 52 1.22 6.79 -24.17
N ARG A 53 1.60 5.54 -24.48
CA ARG A 53 1.36 4.84 -25.74
C ARG A 53 1.16 3.35 -25.45
N GLU A 54 0.75 2.57 -26.45
CA GLU A 54 0.68 1.10 -26.33
C GLU A 54 2.03 0.51 -25.86
N ASP A 55 3.11 1.15 -26.28
CA ASP A 55 4.50 0.74 -26.06
C ASP A 55 5.13 1.32 -24.79
N VAL A 56 4.55 2.38 -24.20
CA VAL A 56 5.16 3.10 -23.07
C VAL A 56 4.18 3.22 -21.92
N LYS A 57 4.49 2.52 -20.83
CA LYS A 57 3.73 2.52 -19.58
C LYS A 57 4.58 3.11 -18.47
N LEU A 58 4.14 4.22 -17.90
CA LEU A 58 4.75 4.81 -16.71
C LEU A 58 3.89 4.48 -15.51
N TYR A 59 4.50 4.32 -14.35
CA TYR A 59 3.81 4.19 -13.09
C TYR A 59 4.53 4.96 -11.99
N ALA A 60 3.74 5.52 -11.09
CA ALA A 60 4.21 6.12 -9.86
C ALA A 60 3.36 5.54 -8.72
N SER A 61 4.00 4.94 -7.72
CA SER A 61 3.34 4.48 -6.50
C SER A 61 3.94 5.14 -5.28
N ILE A 62 3.08 5.54 -4.35
CA ILE A 62 3.43 6.02 -3.03
C ILE A 62 2.89 4.99 -2.05
N ASP A 63 3.80 4.24 -1.43
CA ASP A 63 3.49 3.32 -0.35
C ASP A 63 3.55 4.09 0.98
N ASN A 64 2.62 3.82 1.89
CA ASN A 64 2.52 4.46 3.21
C ASN A 64 2.44 6.01 3.15
N LEU A 65 1.41 6.52 2.48
CA LEU A 65 1.17 7.94 2.22
C LEU A 65 1.16 8.82 3.49
N PHE A 66 0.76 8.25 4.63
CA PHE A 66 0.69 8.97 5.91
C PHE A 66 1.97 8.90 6.73
N ASP A 67 3.04 8.30 6.18
CA ASP A 67 4.29 8.04 6.88
C ASP A 67 4.07 7.37 8.25
N THR A 68 3.11 6.44 8.30
CA THR A 68 2.75 5.74 9.53
C THR A 68 3.94 4.88 9.94
N SER A 69 4.63 5.27 11.01
CA SER A 69 5.69 4.47 11.61
C SER A 69 5.06 3.30 12.34
N TYR A 70 5.32 2.08 11.86
CA TYR A 70 4.80 0.88 12.49
C TYR A 70 5.82 -0.25 12.50
N ALA A 71 5.69 -1.15 13.47
CA ALA A 71 6.44 -2.38 13.54
C ALA A 71 5.44 -3.54 13.59
N PHE A 72 5.63 -4.56 12.74
CA PHE A 72 4.81 -5.77 12.82
C PHE A 72 5.27 -6.66 13.99
N ASN A 73 6.58 -6.67 14.26
CA ASN A 73 7.23 -7.31 15.40
C ASN A 73 8.12 -6.28 16.09
N GLU A 74 8.23 -6.34 17.42
CA GLU A 74 9.17 -5.52 18.18
C GLU A 74 10.60 -5.66 17.60
N GLY A 75 11.25 -4.52 17.34
CA GLY A 75 12.60 -4.46 16.77
C GLY A 75 12.70 -4.45 15.25
N TYR A 76 11.60 -4.67 14.51
CA TYR A 76 11.57 -4.59 13.04
C TYR A 76 10.62 -3.48 12.56
N PRO A 77 11.10 -2.22 12.51
CA PRO A 77 10.31 -1.12 11.98
C PRO A 77 10.10 -1.35 10.48
N MET A 78 8.83 -1.33 10.08
CA MET A 78 8.49 -1.31 8.66
C MET A 78 8.86 0.05 8.09
N PRO A 79 9.21 0.08 6.80
CA PRO A 79 9.61 1.32 6.17
C PRO A 79 8.44 2.31 6.13
N GLY A 80 8.77 3.58 6.35
CA GLY A 80 7.84 4.71 6.25
C GLY A 80 7.38 4.97 4.82
N MET A 81 7.10 6.23 4.49
CA MET A 81 6.65 6.61 3.15
C MET A 81 7.70 6.23 2.09
N LYS A 82 7.29 5.44 1.08
CA LYS A 82 8.14 5.12 -0.08
C LYS A 82 7.52 5.63 -1.36
N LEU A 83 8.32 6.32 -2.16
CA LEU A 83 7.99 6.70 -3.52
C LEU A 83 8.68 5.73 -4.49
N ARG A 84 7.92 5.15 -5.41
CA ARG A 84 8.42 4.30 -6.48
C ARG A 84 7.93 4.85 -7.80
N ILE A 85 8.86 5.08 -8.71
CA ILE A 85 8.55 5.55 -10.06
C ILE A 85 9.23 4.59 -11.01
N GLY A 86 8.50 4.12 -12.02
CA GLY A 86 9.06 3.23 -13.02
C GLY A 86 8.37 3.41 -14.35
N GLY A 87 9.08 3.01 -15.39
CA GLY A 87 8.58 2.97 -16.75
C GLY A 87 8.86 1.60 -17.36
N ASN A 88 7.94 1.12 -18.16
CA ASN A 88 8.14 -0.02 -19.04
C ASN A 88 7.99 0.48 -20.47
N TRP A 89 8.98 0.14 -21.30
CA TRP A 89 8.98 0.41 -22.72
C TRP A 89 9.10 -0.92 -23.46
N ASP A 90 8.05 -1.28 -24.19
CA ASP A 90 8.03 -2.41 -25.09
C ASP A 90 8.48 -1.95 -26.50
N PHE A 91 9.54 -2.55 -27.03
CA PHE A 91 10.03 -2.28 -28.38
C PHE A 91 9.54 -3.41 -29.29
N ARG A 92 8.32 -3.29 -29.81
CA ARG A 92 7.74 -4.28 -30.71
C ARG A 92 7.46 -3.71 -32.09
#